data_AF-A0AA37WF04-F1
#
_entry.id   AF-A0AA37WF04-F1
#
_cell.length_a   1.000
_cell.length_b   1.000
_cell.length_c   1.000
_cell.angle_alpha   90.00
_cell.angle_beta   90.00
_cell.angle_gamma   90.00
#
_symmetry.space_group_name_H-M   'P 1'
#
loop_
_entity.id
_entity.type
_entity.pdbx_description
1 polymer ?
#
loop_
_entity_poly.entity_id
_entity_poly.type
_entity_poly.pdbx_seq_one_letter_code
_entity_poly.pdbx_strand_id
1 'polypeptide(L)'
;MRITFNNLFSTKELINSINQYFDQLDTSIRLVSEGECDLEIIPLHLLPTERNSSKTVFGLITLAERRNFIAIRNDVVNINTPIGLPYSAIINVSPLFVSKNLLEIRGDVQLEVLEPLQIIEGLRKNDLEIAIVEGCFINEEIASYYKLIPLDGREFGHFPGQGFLAIVGNKDLAIGNILRKLNKRESVIPANIERKLMTLVDYKVNNHCEMDIDGNFHFWVHAEKGSAQVSQSTRNEIEDKIKNKLDLLS
;
A
#
# COMPACT_ATOMS: atom_id res chain seq x y z
N MET A 1 0.83 13.47 25.02
CA MET A 1 -0.03 12.68 24.11
C MET A 1 0.70 11.40 23.78
N ARG A 2 0.03 10.26 23.91
CA ARG A 2 0.62 8.94 23.65
C ARG A 2 0.08 8.38 22.35
N ILE A 3 0.96 7.91 21.48
CA ILE A 3 0.60 7.28 20.22
C ILE A 3 1.05 5.83 20.27
N THR A 4 0.12 4.88 20.09
CA THR A 4 0.51 3.48 19.94
C THR A 4 0.93 3.17 18.52
N PHE A 5 2.04 2.44 18.43
CA PHE A 5 2.54 1.90 17.18
C PHE A 5 2.47 0.37 17.26
N ASN A 6 1.67 -0.23 16.39
CA ASN A 6 1.54 -1.68 16.37
C ASN A 6 2.83 -2.31 15.79
N ASN A 7 3.41 -3.28 16.49
CA ASN A 7 4.75 -3.85 16.23
C ASN A 7 4.93 -4.48 14.82
N LEU A 8 3.84 -4.68 14.09
CA LEU A 8 3.82 -5.24 12.73
C LEU A 8 4.77 -4.52 11.76
N PHE A 9 5.02 -3.24 11.99
CA PHE A 9 5.80 -2.37 11.11
C PHE A 9 7.17 -1.98 11.71
N SER A 10 7.67 -2.68 12.73
CA SER A 10 8.87 -2.27 13.48
C SER A 10 10.22 -2.37 12.74
N THR A 11 10.33 -1.83 11.53
CA THR A 11 11.62 -1.59 10.88
C THR A 11 12.27 -0.33 11.48
N LYS A 12 13.60 -0.35 11.60
CA LYS A 12 14.38 0.80 12.09
C LYS A 12 14.12 2.05 11.24
N GLU A 13 14.00 1.88 9.92
CA GLU A 13 13.69 2.94 8.96
C GLU A 13 12.31 3.55 9.18
N LEU A 14 11.32 2.71 9.51
CA LEU A 14 9.98 3.22 9.77
C LEU A 14 9.90 3.97 11.10
N ILE A 15 10.52 3.44 12.15
CA ILE A 15 10.64 4.15 13.43
C ILE A 15 11.34 5.50 13.21
N ASN A 16 12.41 5.53 12.42
CA ASN A 16 13.08 6.78 12.06
C ASN A 16 12.17 7.73 11.27
N SER A 17 11.39 7.23 10.30
CA SER A 17 10.46 8.04 9.51
C SER A 17 9.35 8.64 10.38
N ILE A 18 8.85 7.87 11.35
CA ILE A 18 7.84 8.34 12.30
C ILE A 18 8.45 9.36 13.27
N ASN A 19 9.65 9.11 13.78
CA ASN A 19 10.36 10.06 14.65
C ASN A 19 10.63 11.38 13.91
N GLN A 20 11.20 11.34 12.71
CA GLN A 20 11.41 12.54 11.88
C GLN A 20 10.10 13.31 11.61
N TYR A 21 9.00 12.60 11.42
CA TYR A 21 7.67 13.20 11.23
C TYR A 21 7.20 13.95 12.47
N PHE A 22 7.49 13.44 13.68
CA PHE A 22 7.15 14.10 14.94
C PHE A 22 8.18 15.15 15.37
N ASP A 23 9.45 15.02 15.00
CA ASP A 23 10.49 16.02 15.28
C ASP A 23 10.21 17.35 14.58
N GLN A 24 9.45 17.32 13.48
CA GLN A 24 8.95 18.53 12.80
C GLN A 24 7.85 19.26 13.59
N LEU A 25 7.30 18.63 14.61
CA LEU A 25 6.30 19.21 15.47
C LEU A 25 6.97 19.70 16.75
N ASP A 26 6.85 21.00 17.03
CA ASP A 26 7.19 21.58 18.34
C ASP A 26 6.16 21.16 19.40
N THR A 27 6.07 19.85 19.65
CA THR A 27 5.04 19.22 20.48
C THR A 27 5.61 18.10 21.33
N SER A 28 5.01 17.88 22.51
CA SER A 28 5.41 16.83 23.45
C SER A 28 4.78 15.46 23.12
N ILE A 29 4.72 15.08 21.85
CA ILE A 29 4.19 13.78 21.41
C ILE A 29 5.23 12.70 21.74
N ARG A 30 4.77 11.56 22.28
CA ARG A 30 5.63 10.41 22.56
C ARG A 30 5.01 9.14 21.96
N LEU A 31 5.82 8.38 21.23
CA LEU A 31 5.48 7.03 20.80
C LEU A 31 5.53 6.09 22.01
N VAL A 32 4.52 5.23 22.14
CA VAL A 32 4.45 4.18 23.16
C VAL A 32 4.16 2.84 22.48
N SER A 33 4.71 1.76 22.99
CA SER A 33 4.47 0.41 22.45
C SER A 33 3.18 -0.23 23.01
N GLU A 34 2.73 0.19 24.19
CA GLU A 34 1.57 -0.38 24.90
C GLU A 34 0.86 0.67 25.78
N GLY A 35 -0.41 0.43 26.14
CA GLY A 35 -1.22 1.25 27.06
C GLY A 35 -2.31 2.09 26.36
N GLU A 36 -3.10 2.81 27.16
CA GLU A 36 -4.09 3.76 26.62
C GLU A 36 -3.38 4.86 25.81
N CYS A 37 -3.87 5.07 24.60
CA CYS A 37 -3.33 6.04 23.66
C CYS A 37 -4.44 6.93 23.10
N ASP A 38 -4.07 8.16 22.81
CA ASP A 38 -4.97 9.15 22.23
C ASP A 38 -5.09 8.96 20.71
N LEU A 39 -4.04 8.38 20.12
CA LEU A 39 -3.88 8.16 18.68
C LEU A 39 -3.27 6.78 18.41
N GLU A 40 -3.66 6.20 17.30
CA GLU A 40 -3.14 4.95 16.75
C GLU A 40 -2.52 5.20 15.37
N ILE A 41 -1.48 4.45 15.04
CA ILE A 41 -0.90 4.45 13.68
C ILE A 41 -1.28 3.13 13.00
N ILE A 42 -2.03 3.22 11.89
CA ILE A 42 -2.59 2.07 11.17
C ILE A 42 -2.31 2.24 9.68
N PRO A 43 -2.01 1.18 8.90
CA PRO A 43 -1.98 1.28 7.46
C PRO A 43 -3.28 1.84 6.90
N LEU A 44 -3.17 2.85 6.05
CA LEU A 44 -4.34 3.53 5.50
C LEU A 44 -5.24 2.55 4.74
N HIS A 45 -4.66 1.60 4.01
CA HIS A 45 -5.40 0.65 3.21
C HIS A 45 -6.17 -0.41 4.03
N LEU A 46 -5.85 -0.58 5.32
CA LEU A 46 -6.62 -1.42 6.25
C LEU A 46 -7.76 -0.64 6.93
N LEU A 47 -7.81 0.68 6.77
CA LEU A 47 -8.90 1.49 7.30
C LEU A 47 -10.11 1.48 6.35
N PRO A 48 -11.34 1.40 6.91
CA PRO A 48 -12.55 1.51 6.12
C PRO A 48 -12.59 2.86 5.39
N THR A 49 -13.20 2.85 4.21
CA THR A 49 -13.41 4.06 3.39
C THR A 49 -14.67 4.83 3.80
N GLU A 50 -15.54 4.25 4.63
CA GLU A 50 -16.78 4.86 5.12
C GLU A 50 -16.54 5.99 6.13
N ARG A 51 -17.41 7.00 6.10
CA ARG A 51 -17.30 8.23 6.93
C ARG A 51 -17.86 8.11 8.36
N ASN A 52 -18.49 7.00 8.71
CA ASN A 52 -19.23 6.83 9.96
C ASN A 52 -18.38 6.35 11.15
N SER A 53 -17.06 6.32 11.05
CA SER A 53 -16.21 5.98 12.19
C SER A 53 -16.26 7.06 13.29
N SER A 54 -16.31 6.63 14.56
CA SER A 54 -16.01 7.46 15.74
C SER A 54 -14.58 8.00 15.70
N LYS A 55 -13.71 7.29 14.97
CA LYS A 55 -12.32 7.64 14.68
C LYS A 55 -12.17 8.51 13.44
N THR A 56 -11.15 9.37 13.40
CA THR A 56 -10.80 10.24 12.27
C THR A 56 -9.32 10.13 11.96
N VAL A 57 -8.99 10.18 10.66
CA VAL A 57 -7.61 10.25 10.17
C VAL A 57 -7.16 11.71 10.27
N PHE A 58 -6.15 11.96 11.10
CA PHE A 58 -5.61 13.30 11.35
C PHE A 58 -4.40 13.64 10.50
N GLY A 59 -3.63 12.64 10.08
CA GLY A 59 -2.43 12.81 9.29
C GLY A 59 -2.06 11.53 8.58
N LEU A 60 -1.34 11.67 7.46
CA LEU A 60 -0.76 10.57 6.71
C LEU A 60 0.76 10.67 6.77
N ILE A 61 1.39 9.56 7.12
CA ILE A 61 2.83 9.35 7.03
C ILE A 61 3.06 8.55 5.74
N THR A 62 3.79 9.13 4.79
CA THR A 62 4.16 8.47 3.55
C THR A 62 5.34 7.54 3.79
N LEU A 63 5.21 6.29 3.37
CA LEU A 63 6.29 5.30 3.42
C LEU A 63 7.14 5.40 2.16
N ALA A 64 8.39 4.92 2.24
CA ALA A 64 9.36 5.07 1.16
C ALA A 64 8.96 4.32 -0.13
N GLU A 65 8.21 3.23 0.01
CA GLU A 65 7.90 2.34 -1.11
C GLU A 65 6.44 1.92 -1.10
N ARG A 66 5.77 2.14 -2.24
CA ARG A 66 4.34 1.87 -2.43
C ARG A 66 4.12 0.64 -3.31
N ARG A 67 5.11 0.26 -4.13
CA ARG A 67 5.00 -0.85 -5.07
C ARG A 67 4.90 -2.19 -4.36
N ASN A 68 4.34 -3.16 -5.06
CA ASN A 68 4.45 -4.57 -4.71
C ASN A 68 5.78 -5.12 -5.24
N PHE A 69 6.30 -6.14 -4.57
CA PHE A 69 7.48 -6.88 -5.01
C PHE A 69 7.15 -8.35 -5.06
N ILE A 70 7.71 -9.06 -6.06
CA ILE A 70 7.85 -10.50 -5.99
C ILE A 70 9.12 -10.78 -5.18
N ALA A 71 8.96 -11.42 -4.03
CA ALA A 71 10.05 -11.95 -3.23
C ALA A 71 10.23 -13.43 -3.58
N ILE A 72 11.41 -13.81 -4.07
CA ILE A 72 11.78 -15.19 -4.42
C ILE A 72 12.95 -15.60 -3.52
N ARG A 73 12.78 -16.63 -2.70
CA ARG A 73 13.86 -17.08 -1.81
C ARG A 73 15.09 -17.47 -2.63
N ASN A 74 16.27 -17.03 -2.19
CA ASN A 74 17.48 -17.07 -3.02
C ASN A 74 17.85 -18.50 -3.48
N ASP A 75 17.53 -19.52 -2.70
CA ASP A 75 17.80 -20.93 -2.99
C ASP A 75 16.85 -21.56 -4.02
N VAL A 76 15.67 -20.98 -4.24
CA VAL A 76 14.69 -21.47 -5.23
C VAL A 76 14.69 -20.67 -6.54
N VAL A 77 15.50 -19.61 -6.64
CA VAL A 77 15.58 -18.79 -7.86
C VAL A 77 16.02 -19.65 -9.06
N ASN A 78 15.22 -19.64 -10.13
CA ASN A 78 15.56 -20.32 -11.37
C ASN A 78 16.11 -19.36 -12.42
N ILE A 79 17.44 -19.29 -12.55
CA ILE A 79 18.13 -18.39 -13.48
C ILE A 79 17.79 -18.61 -14.96
N ASN A 80 17.20 -19.75 -15.33
CA ASN A 80 16.85 -20.08 -16.71
C ASN A 80 15.45 -19.57 -17.10
N THR A 81 14.73 -18.95 -16.18
CA THR A 81 13.37 -18.43 -16.42
C THR A 81 13.38 -16.91 -16.47
N PRO A 82 12.46 -16.30 -17.25
CA PRO A 82 12.19 -14.87 -17.13
C PRO A 82 11.90 -14.53 -15.67
N ILE A 83 12.47 -13.43 -15.18
CA ILE A 83 12.36 -12.90 -13.80
C ILE A 83 12.86 -13.83 -12.67
N GLY A 84 13.20 -15.10 -12.93
CA GLY A 84 13.80 -16.02 -11.95
C GLY A 84 12.81 -16.89 -11.18
N LEU A 85 11.55 -16.93 -11.61
CA LEU A 85 10.48 -17.73 -11.01
C LEU A 85 10.52 -19.18 -11.54
N PRO A 86 10.56 -20.21 -10.67
CA PRO A 86 10.45 -21.61 -11.08
C PRO A 86 9.24 -21.90 -11.98
N TYR A 87 9.33 -22.99 -12.77
CA TYR A 87 8.19 -23.49 -13.52
C TYR A 87 7.11 -23.96 -12.57
N SER A 88 5.85 -23.62 -12.86
CA SER A 88 4.70 -23.98 -12.03
C SER A 88 4.82 -23.52 -10.57
N ALA A 89 5.52 -22.40 -10.34
CA ALA A 89 5.69 -21.81 -9.02
C ALA A 89 4.33 -21.49 -8.36
N ILE A 90 4.26 -21.75 -7.06
CA ILE A 90 3.17 -21.29 -6.19
C ILE A 90 3.62 -19.95 -5.57
N ILE A 91 2.85 -18.90 -5.83
CA ILE A 91 3.14 -17.54 -5.37
C ILE A 91 2.10 -17.20 -4.30
N ASN A 92 2.58 -16.96 -3.08
CA ASN A 92 1.73 -16.55 -1.97
C ASN A 92 1.35 -15.07 -2.12
N VAL A 93 0.07 -14.75 -2.17
CA VAL A 93 -0.42 -13.39 -2.42
C VAL A 93 -1.46 -12.96 -1.40
N SER A 94 -1.46 -11.67 -1.09
CA SER A 94 -2.49 -11.08 -0.25
C SER A 94 -3.81 -10.99 -1.02
N PRO A 95 -4.98 -11.12 -0.37
CA PRO A 95 -6.27 -10.85 -1.01
C PRO A 95 -6.43 -9.37 -1.45
N LEU A 96 -5.47 -8.50 -1.15
CA LEU A 96 -5.38 -7.12 -1.62
C LEU A 96 -4.69 -7.00 -2.99
N PHE A 97 -3.99 -8.03 -3.45
CA PHE A 97 -3.38 -8.08 -4.77
C PHE A 97 -4.35 -8.74 -5.76
N VAL A 98 -4.80 -7.99 -6.76
CA VAL A 98 -5.86 -8.39 -7.70
C VAL A 98 -5.46 -8.24 -9.17
N SER A 99 -4.22 -7.84 -9.46
CA SER A 99 -3.74 -7.73 -10.84
C SER A 99 -3.55 -9.11 -11.49
N LYS A 100 -4.21 -9.31 -12.64
CA LYS A 100 -4.07 -10.52 -13.46
C LYS A 100 -2.84 -10.52 -14.35
N ASN A 101 -2.16 -9.39 -14.48
CA ASN A 101 -1.04 -9.23 -15.42
C ASN A 101 0.08 -10.23 -15.14
N LEU A 102 0.27 -10.65 -13.89
CA LEU A 102 1.23 -11.70 -13.55
C LEU A 102 0.88 -13.04 -14.22
N LEU A 103 -0.40 -13.42 -14.23
CA LEU A 103 -0.88 -14.65 -14.88
C LEU A 103 -0.84 -14.54 -16.41
N GLU A 104 -0.97 -13.34 -16.96
CA GLU A 104 -0.80 -13.12 -18.41
C GLU A 104 0.66 -13.29 -18.84
N ILE A 105 1.61 -12.82 -18.02
CA ILE A 105 3.06 -12.94 -18.27
C ILE A 105 3.55 -14.36 -17.97
N ARG A 106 3.00 -15.00 -16.94
CA ARG A 106 3.39 -16.32 -16.44
C ARG A 106 2.16 -17.20 -16.23
N GLY A 107 1.58 -17.69 -17.32
CA GLY A 107 0.37 -18.53 -17.27
C GLY A 107 0.54 -19.90 -16.62
N ASP A 108 1.77 -20.31 -16.29
CA ASP A 108 2.07 -21.56 -15.61
C ASP A 108 2.08 -21.45 -14.07
N VAL A 109 2.12 -20.23 -13.51
CA VAL A 109 2.18 -20.03 -12.05
C VAL A 109 0.82 -20.16 -11.39
N GLN A 110 0.82 -20.48 -10.11
CA GLN A 110 -0.37 -20.59 -9.27
C GLN A 110 -0.32 -19.50 -8.20
N LEU A 111 -1.47 -18.88 -7.91
CA LEU A 111 -1.58 -17.91 -6.81
C LEU A 111 -2.28 -18.59 -5.63
N GLU A 112 -1.62 -18.61 -4.48
CA GLU A 112 -2.19 -19.08 -3.22
C GLU A 112 -2.45 -17.86 -2.32
N VAL A 113 -3.68 -17.72 -1.83
CA VAL A 113 -4.08 -16.54 -1.06
C VAL A 113 -3.77 -16.77 0.42
N LEU A 114 -3.00 -15.85 1.01
CA LEU A 114 -2.72 -15.80 2.45
C LEU A 114 -3.06 -14.42 3.01
N GLU A 115 -3.34 -14.33 4.31
CA GLU A 115 -3.54 -13.03 4.95
C GLU A 115 -2.25 -12.18 4.89
N PRO A 116 -2.32 -10.85 4.74
CA PRO A 116 -1.15 -9.99 4.62
C PRO A 116 -0.11 -10.23 5.73
N LEU A 117 -0.57 -10.45 6.96
CA LEU A 117 0.30 -10.71 8.11
C LEU A 117 1.02 -12.05 8.02
N GLN A 118 0.36 -13.09 7.48
CA GLN A 118 0.99 -14.40 7.29
C GLN A 118 2.10 -14.31 6.24
N ILE A 119 1.92 -13.52 5.19
CA ILE A 119 2.95 -13.28 4.17
C ILE A 119 4.17 -12.59 4.79
N ILE A 120 3.95 -11.51 5.52
CA ILE A 120 5.02 -10.73 6.13
C ILE A 120 5.81 -11.60 7.13
N GLU A 121 5.11 -12.30 8.03
CA GLU A 121 5.76 -13.15 9.03
C GLU A 121 6.43 -14.37 8.39
N GLY A 122 5.83 -14.95 7.36
CA GLY A 122 6.41 -16.07 6.61
C GLY A 122 7.70 -15.67 5.88
N LEU A 123 7.77 -14.48 5.29
CA LEU A 123 8.99 -13.94 4.69
C LEU A 123 10.08 -13.67 5.75
N ARG A 124 9.71 -13.09 6.90
CA ARG A 124 10.67 -12.85 8.01
C ARG A 124 11.26 -14.15 8.56
N LYS A 125 10.43 -15.19 8.69
CA LYS A 125 10.85 -16.51 9.18
C LYS A 125 11.49 -17.39 8.11
N ASN A 126 11.56 -16.90 6.87
CA ASN A 126 12.06 -17.65 5.72
C ASN A 126 11.23 -18.92 5.39
N ASP A 127 9.95 -18.94 5.79
CA ASP A 127 9.02 -20.06 5.63
C ASP A 127 8.33 -20.08 4.25
N LEU A 128 8.35 -18.96 3.53
CA LEU A 128 7.76 -18.85 2.20
C LEU A 128 8.83 -18.92 1.12
N GLU A 129 8.59 -19.67 0.06
CA GLU A 129 9.52 -19.72 -1.08
C GLU A 129 9.34 -18.50 -1.97
N ILE A 130 8.09 -18.16 -2.27
CA ILE A 130 7.74 -17.09 -3.20
C ILE A 130 6.49 -16.38 -2.69
N ALA A 131 6.54 -15.05 -2.62
CA ALA A 131 5.38 -14.25 -2.24
C ALA A 131 5.34 -12.89 -2.96
N ILE A 132 4.15 -12.31 -3.07
CA ILE A 132 3.98 -10.88 -3.37
C ILE A 132 3.84 -10.12 -2.06
N VAL A 133 4.69 -9.12 -1.85
CA VAL A 133 4.74 -8.32 -0.63
C VAL A 133 4.79 -6.83 -0.96
N GLU A 134 4.15 -6.00 -0.13
CA GLU A 134 4.26 -4.55 -0.27
C GLU A 134 5.67 -4.11 0.10
N GLY A 135 6.27 -3.23 -0.70
CA GLY A 135 7.65 -2.84 -0.51
C GLY A 135 7.93 -2.13 0.81
N CYS A 136 6.92 -1.50 1.43
CA CYS A 136 7.05 -0.90 2.76
C CYS A 136 7.28 -1.91 3.90
N PHE A 137 7.04 -3.21 3.66
CA PHE A 137 7.31 -4.28 4.62
C PHE A 137 8.67 -4.94 4.45
N ILE A 138 9.36 -4.65 3.35
CA ILE A 138 10.68 -5.19 3.08
C ILE A 138 11.69 -4.52 4.01
N ASN A 139 12.40 -5.33 4.77
CA ASN A 139 13.52 -4.91 5.62
C ASN A 139 14.81 -5.63 5.20
N GLU A 140 15.93 -5.30 5.84
CA GLU A 140 17.23 -5.92 5.57
C GLU A 140 17.20 -7.45 5.73
N GLU A 141 16.43 -7.97 6.69
CA GLU A 141 16.27 -9.41 6.91
C GLU A 141 15.63 -10.09 5.70
N ILE A 142 14.47 -9.62 5.25
CA ILE A 142 13.82 -10.14 4.02
C ILE A 142 14.74 -9.96 2.82
N ALA A 143 15.35 -8.79 2.65
CA ALA A 143 16.25 -8.53 1.51
C ALA A 143 17.50 -9.42 1.49
N SER A 144 17.92 -9.98 2.63
CA SER A 144 19.07 -10.89 2.72
C SER A 144 18.76 -12.31 2.22
N TYR A 145 17.52 -12.77 2.37
CA TYR A 145 17.10 -14.14 2.00
C TYR A 145 16.38 -14.22 0.65
N TYR A 146 15.89 -13.09 0.14
CA TYR A 146 15.03 -13.06 -1.04
C TYR A 146 15.61 -12.18 -2.15
N LYS A 147 15.52 -12.68 -3.38
CA LYS A 147 15.59 -11.86 -4.58
C LYS A 147 14.29 -11.07 -4.70
N LEU A 148 14.40 -9.75 -4.68
CA LEU A 148 13.27 -8.83 -4.72
C LEU A 148 13.12 -8.23 -6.13
N ILE A 149 11.94 -8.39 -6.72
CA ILE A 149 11.63 -7.89 -8.06
C ILE A 149 10.49 -6.89 -7.93
N PRO A 150 10.74 -5.59 -8.16
CA PRO A 150 9.69 -4.59 -8.09
C PRO A 150 8.67 -4.81 -9.20
N LEU A 151 7.39 -4.76 -8.85
CA LEU A 151 6.29 -4.70 -9.80
C LEU A 151 6.02 -3.24 -10.15
N ASP A 152 6.00 -2.93 -11.45
CA ASP A 152 5.73 -1.57 -11.92
C ASP A 152 4.31 -1.14 -11.54
N GLY A 153 4.17 0.05 -10.95
CA GLY A 153 2.86 0.56 -10.49
C GLY A 153 1.87 0.74 -11.65
N ARG A 154 2.34 1.07 -12.85
CA ARG A 154 1.50 1.27 -14.04
C ARG A 154 1.02 -0.05 -14.64
N GLU A 155 1.74 -1.15 -14.38
CA GLU A 155 1.40 -2.48 -14.85
C GLU A 155 0.62 -3.30 -13.82
N PHE A 156 0.95 -3.21 -12.54
CA PHE A 156 0.35 -4.07 -11.51
C PHE A 156 -0.51 -3.29 -10.52
N GLY A 157 -0.27 -1.98 -10.39
CA GLY A 157 -0.85 -1.17 -9.34
C GLY A 157 -0.51 -1.67 -7.94
N HIS A 158 -1.24 -1.09 -7.00
CA HIS A 158 -1.21 -1.43 -5.59
C HIS A 158 -2.56 -1.18 -4.96
N PHE A 159 -2.80 -1.71 -3.76
CA PHE A 159 -4.09 -1.55 -3.12
C PHE A 159 -4.30 -0.09 -2.64
N PRO A 160 -5.51 0.48 -2.74
CA PRO A 160 -5.71 1.91 -2.46
C PRO A 160 -5.32 2.34 -1.04
N GLY A 161 -4.40 3.30 -0.94
CA GLY A 161 -3.79 3.73 0.33
C GLY A 161 -2.59 2.87 0.79
N GLN A 162 -2.09 1.96 -0.04
CA GLN A 162 -0.85 1.23 0.19
C GLN A 162 0.36 2.17 0.24
N GLY A 163 1.30 1.87 1.15
CA GLY A 163 2.47 2.71 1.44
C GLY A 163 2.16 3.99 2.23
N PHE A 164 1.03 4.03 2.95
CA PHE A 164 0.72 5.09 3.91
C PHE A 164 0.35 4.52 5.28
N LEU A 165 0.80 5.21 6.33
CA LEU A 165 0.25 5.06 7.66
C LEU A 165 -0.63 6.25 7.99
N ALA A 166 -1.81 5.95 8.51
CA ALA A 166 -2.75 6.93 9.00
C ALA A 166 -2.61 7.07 10.51
N ILE A 167 -2.52 8.32 10.98
CA ILE A 167 -2.65 8.67 12.39
C ILE A 167 -4.14 8.83 12.67
N VAL A 168 -4.69 7.97 13.50
CA VAL A 168 -6.13 7.84 13.75
C VAL A 168 -6.43 8.11 15.21
N GLY A 169 -7.50 8.84 15.51
CA GLY A 169 -8.00 8.99 16.89
C GLY A 169 -9.41 9.54 16.95
N ASN A 170 -9.89 9.90 18.14
CA ASN A 170 -11.24 10.44 18.33
C ASN A 170 -11.41 11.83 17.71
N LYS A 171 -12.55 12.11 17.08
CA LYS A 171 -12.86 13.35 16.34
C LYS A 171 -12.55 14.66 17.09
N ASP A 172 -12.72 14.68 18.41
CA ASP A 172 -12.66 15.90 19.23
C ASP A 172 -11.24 16.27 19.69
N LEU A 173 -10.21 15.60 19.16
CA LEU A 173 -8.83 15.92 19.51
C LEU A 173 -8.38 17.25 18.86
N ALA A 174 -8.10 18.24 19.72
CA ALA A 174 -7.64 19.58 19.31
C ALA A 174 -6.35 19.58 18.46
N ILE A 175 -5.59 18.49 18.47
CA ILE A 175 -4.33 18.34 17.71
C ILE A 175 -4.55 18.05 16.22
N GLY A 176 -5.78 17.79 15.79
CA GLY A 176 -6.07 17.43 14.40
C GLY A 176 -5.66 18.50 13.38
N ASN A 177 -5.64 19.79 13.76
CA ASN A 177 -5.15 20.87 12.90
C ASN A 177 -3.61 20.88 12.78
N ILE A 178 -2.90 20.38 13.80
CA ILE A 178 -1.43 20.31 13.81
C ILE A 178 -0.98 19.13 12.94
N LEU A 179 -1.56 17.94 13.15
CA LEU A 179 -1.22 16.73 12.38
C LEU A 179 -1.52 16.88 10.89
N ARG A 180 -2.60 17.59 10.53
CA ARG A 180 -2.93 17.86 9.12
C ARG A 180 -1.87 18.67 8.38
N LYS A 181 -1.06 19.49 9.09
CA LYS A 181 0.00 20.29 8.46
C LYS A 181 1.17 19.46 7.93
N LEU A 182 1.31 18.23 8.43
CA LEU A 182 2.38 17.31 8.04
C LEU A 182 2.06 16.53 6.76
N ASN A 183 0.82 16.65 6.27
CA ASN A 183 0.41 16.02 5.03
C ASN A 183 1.11 16.65 3.83
N LYS A 184 1.93 15.86 3.13
CA LYS A 184 2.49 16.25 1.84
C LYS A 184 1.40 16.18 0.78
N ARG A 185 1.04 17.32 0.19
CA ARG A 185 -0.03 17.44 -0.82
C ARG A 185 0.14 16.45 -1.98
N GLU A 186 1.37 16.29 -2.44
CA GLU A 186 1.76 15.40 -3.54
C GLU A 186 1.46 13.93 -3.24
N SER A 187 1.47 13.51 -1.98
CA SER A 187 1.19 12.13 -1.59
C SER A 187 -0.28 11.92 -1.20
N VAL A 188 -0.88 12.92 -0.53
CA VAL A 188 -2.27 12.82 -0.04
C VAL A 188 -3.30 12.93 -1.16
N ILE A 189 -3.05 13.73 -2.21
CA ILE A 189 -4.01 13.85 -3.32
C ILE A 189 -4.18 12.53 -4.08
N PRO A 190 -3.12 11.86 -4.58
CA PRO A 190 -3.24 10.56 -5.22
C PRO A 190 -3.91 9.52 -4.32
N ALA A 191 -3.49 9.40 -3.05
CA ALA A 191 -4.08 8.45 -2.11
C ALA A 191 -5.59 8.66 -1.90
N ASN A 192 -6.06 9.91 -1.88
CA ASN A 192 -7.48 10.22 -1.76
C ASN A 192 -8.26 9.86 -3.04
N ILE A 193 -7.68 10.09 -4.23
CA ILE A 193 -8.29 9.68 -5.50
C ILE A 193 -8.44 8.15 -5.53
N GLU A 194 -7.38 7.43 -5.19
CA GLU A 194 -7.35 5.97 -5.11
C GLU A 194 -8.42 5.43 -4.15
N ARG A 195 -8.52 6.00 -2.94
CA ARG A 195 -9.51 5.58 -1.94
C ARG A 195 -10.93 5.99 -2.31
N LYS A 196 -11.13 7.11 -3.01
CA LYS A 196 -12.46 7.50 -3.50
C LYS A 196 -12.95 6.50 -4.54
N LEU A 197 -12.09 6.02 -5.44
CA LEU A 197 -12.47 4.96 -6.37
C LEU A 197 -13.01 3.71 -5.65
N MET A 198 -12.39 3.29 -4.54
CA MET A 198 -12.89 2.16 -3.73
C MET A 198 -14.30 2.36 -3.16
N THR A 199 -14.77 3.61 -3.01
CA THR A 199 -16.15 3.88 -2.59
C THR A 199 -17.15 3.87 -3.73
N LEU A 200 -16.65 3.85 -4.97
CA LEU A 200 -17.45 3.90 -6.19
C LEU A 200 -17.60 2.53 -6.87
N VAL A 201 -16.80 1.54 -6.48
CA VAL A 201 -16.83 0.18 -7.03
C VAL A 201 -17.10 -0.85 -5.93
N ASP A 202 -17.86 -1.90 -6.25
CA ASP A 202 -18.23 -2.96 -5.31
C ASP A 202 -17.23 -4.13 -5.27
N TYR A 203 -16.06 -3.96 -5.89
CA TYR A 203 -15.03 -4.98 -6.00
C TYR A 203 -13.64 -4.41 -5.72
N LYS A 204 -12.68 -5.28 -5.45
CA LYS A 204 -11.30 -4.89 -5.18
C LYS A 204 -10.59 -4.48 -6.47
N VAL A 205 -9.77 -3.44 -6.36
CA VAL A 205 -8.91 -2.97 -7.44
C VAL A 205 -7.49 -2.73 -6.93
N ASN A 206 -6.52 -2.97 -7.79
CA ASN A 206 -5.21 -2.33 -7.65
C ASN A 206 -5.17 -1.13 -8.58
N ASN A 207 -4.53 -0.06 -8.15
CA ASN A 207 -4.45 1.14 -8.96
C ASN A 207 -3.09 1.80 -8.82
N HIS A 208 -2.80 2.82 -9.60
CA HIS A 208 -1.61 3.65 -9.45
C HIS A 208 -1.93 5.03 -9.95
N CYS A 209 -1.73 6.05 -9.11
CA CYS A 209 -1.96 7.43 -9.49
C CYS A 209 -0.68 8.23 -9.32
N GLU A 210 -0.28 8.93 -10.37
CA GLU A 210 0.83 9.88 -10.34
C GLU A 210 0.42 11.21 -10.97
N MET A 211 1.15 12.25 -10.61
CA MET A 211 1.05 13.58 -11.19
C MET A 211 2.34 13.84 -11.96
N ASP A 212 2.24 14.20 -13.24
CA ASP A 212 3.40 14.53 -14.05
C ASP A 212 3.98 15.93 -13.69
N ILE A 213 5.06 16.30 -14.37
CA ILE A 213 5.74 17.60 -14.15
C ILE A 213 4.86 18.81 -14.50
N ASP A 214 3.88 18.62 -15.39
CA ASP A 214 2.94 19.65 -15.84
C ASP A 214 1.69 19.72 -14.94
N GLY A 215 1.60 18.86 -13.92
CA GLY A 215 0.47 18.79 -12.99
C GLY A 215 -0.72 17.98 -13.51
N ASN A 216 -0.57 17.24 -14.62
CA ASN A 216 -1.60 16.33 -15.09
C ASN A 216 -1.60 15.05 -14.25
N PHE A 217 -2.79 14.51 -14.03
CA PHE A 217 -3.00 13.26 -13.33
C PHE A 217 -3.04 12.11 -14.32
N HIS A 218 -2.31 11.05 -14.02
CA HIS A 218 -2.40 9.77 -14.70
C HIS A 218 -2.85 8.70 -13.72
N PHE A 219 -3.88 7.96 -14.08
CA PHE A 219 -4.49 6.97 -13.21
C PHE A 219 -4.65 5.65 -13.98
N TRP A 220 -4.02 4.60 -13.47
CA TRP A 220 -4.15 3.22 -13.92
C TRP A 220 -4.91 2.42 -12.89
N VAL A 221 -5.79 1.54 -13.34
CA VAL A 221 -6.56 0.63 -12.48
C VAL A 221 -6.59 -0.75 -13.10
N HIS A 222 -6.39 -1.74 -12.26
CA HIS A 222 -6.42 -3.16 -12.55
C HIS A 222 -7.45 -3.82 -11.63
N ALA A 223 -8.40 -4.51 -12.24
CA ALA A 223 -9.45 -5.24 -11.57
C ALA A 223 -9.54 -6.65 -12.15
N GLU A 224 -10.30 -7.52 -11.49
CA GLU A 224 -10.54 -8.87 -12.00
C GLU A 224 -11.14 -8.87 -13.42
N LYS A 225 -12.00 -7.90 -13.73
CA LYS A 225 -12.68 -7.79 -15.01
C LYS A 225 -11.84 -7.15 -16.13
N GLY A 226 -10.70 -6.55 -15.79
CA GLY A 226 -9.83 -5.89 -16.76
C GLY A 226 -9.13 -4.66 -16.19
N SER A 227 -8.48 -3.91 -17.08
CA SER A 227 -7.71 -2.71 -16.73
C SER A 227 -8.26 -1.47 -17.42
N ALA A 228 -8.17 -0.32 -16.74
CA ALA A 228 -8.56 0.98 -17.27
C ALA A 228 -7.48 2.03 -16.98
N GLN A 229 -7.35 3.00 -17.89
CA GLN A 229 -6.46 4.14 -17.73
C GLN A 229 -7.17 5.45 -18.10
N VAL A 230 -6.89 6.50 -17.33
CA VAL A 230 -7.32 7.88 -17.60
C VAL A 230 -6.13 8.82 -17.38
N SER A 231 -6.02 9.85 -18.22
CA SER A 231 -5.11 10.97 -18.03
C SER A 231 -5.89 12.27 -18.14
N GLN A 232 -5.67 13.22 -17.22
CA GLN A 232 -6.43 14.46 -17.17
C GLN A 232 -5.64 15.61 -16.53
N SER A 233 -5.79 16.82 -17.05
CA SER A 233 -5.14 18.03 -16.53
C SER A 233 -5.68 18.53 -15.18
N THR A 234 -6.78 17.95 -14.72
CA THR A 234 -7.40 18.28 -13.43
C THR A 234 -7.84 17.00 -12.72
N ARG A 235 -7.86 17.04 -11.40
CA ARG A 235 -8.38 15.94 -10.57
C ARG A 235 -9.90 15.77 -10.64
N ASN A 236 -10.62 16.64 -11.35
CA ASN A 236 -12.07 16.65 -11.31
C ASN A 236 -12.63 15.39 -11.98
N GLU A 237 -13.36 14.59 -11.19
CA GLU A 237 -14.12 13.41 -11.63
C GLU A 237 -13.24 12.32 -12.28
N ILE A 238 -11.95 12.28 -11.95
CA ILE A 238 -11.03 11.29 -12.54
C ILE A 238 -11.43 9.86 -12.13
N GLU A 239 -11.85 9.68 -10.89
CA GLU A 239 -12.39 8.45 -10.34
C GLU A 239 -13.70 8.01 -11.01
N ASP A 240 -14.59 8.96 -11.35
CA ASP A 240 -15.86 8.67 -12.02
C ASP A 240 -15.63 8.22 -13.47
N LYS A 241 -14.68 8.85 -14.17
CA LYS A 241 -14.26 8.42 -15.52
C LYS A 241 -13.65 7.03 -15.53
N ILE A 242 -12.83 6.73 -14.54
CA ILE A 242 -12.26 5.39 -14.35
C ILE A 242 -13.38 4.37 -14.08
N LYS A 243 -14.30 4.66 -13.16
CA LYS A 243 -15.45 3.81 -12.87
C LYS A 243 -16.25 3.50 -14.15
N ASN A 244 -16.60 4.53 -14.92
CA ASN A 244 -17.34 4.38 -16.17
C ASN A 244 -16.59 3.49 -17.18
N LYS A 245 -15.26 3.61 -17.28
CA LYS A 245 -14.45 2.72 -18.12
C LYS A 245 -14.48 1.27 -17.63
N LEU A 246 -14.40 1.04 -16.32
CA LEU A 246 -14.44 -0.31 -15.75
C LEU A 246 -15.83 -0.95 -15.89
N ASP A 247 -16.90 -0.16 -15.78
CA ASP A 247 -18.27 -0.64 -16.00
C ASP A 247 -18.49 -1.12 -17.44
N LEU A 248 -17.80 -0.52 -18.42
CA LEU A 248 -17.82 -0.96 -19.82
C LEU A 248 -17.05 -2.27 -20.08
N LEU A 249 -16.24 -2.72 -19.13
CA LEU A 249 -15.53 -4.02 -19.18
C LEU A 249 -16.32 -5.16 -18.51
N SER A 250 -17.46 -4.83 -17.89
CA SER A 250 -18.35 -5.76 -17.18
C SER A 250 -19.41 -6.36 -18.10
#